data_AF-A0A4Q9QUQ8-F1
#
_entry.id   AF-A0A4Q9QUQ8-F1
#
_cell.length_a   1.000
_cell.length_b   1.000
_cell.length_c   1.000
_cell.angle_alpha   90.00
_cell.angle_beta   90.00
_cell.angle_gamma   90.00
#
_symmetry.space_group_name_H-M   'P 1'
#
loop_
_entity.id
_entity.type
_entity.pdbx_description
1 polymer ?
#
loop_
_entity_poly.entity_id
_entity_poly.type
_entity_poly.pdbx_seq_one_letter_code
_entity_poly.pdbx_strand_id
1 'polypeptide(L)'
;MAEYRIYLNDELQCSTTSQPLAQAAWHRSSRDRKTAENAGLVRMQVGNTLVAEMHPEADAGQPWPDGREHQVNLNDVLDSLLLLLQHDGWDHAALAKAQSDYGLKTDAQQIAALQQTERNRRPAISVAEVKVLIDAVLAEKQRG
;
A
#
# COMPACT_ATOMS: atom_id res chain seq x y z
N MET A 1 -10.41 -6.64 -17.76
CA MET A 1 -10.28 -5.55 -16.77
C MET A 1 -10.22 -4.24 -17.54
N ALA A 2 -10.89 -3.19 -17.06
CA ALA A 2 -10.81 -1.88 -17.69
C ALA A 2 -9.43 -1.24 -17.42
N GLU A 3 -8.91 -0.50 -18.39
CA GLU A 3 -7.63 0.21 -18.25
C GLU A 3 -7.86 1.55 -17.51
N TYR A 4 -7.06 1.81 -16.48
CA TYR A 4 -6.98 3.08 -15.79
C TYR A 4 -6.01 4.00 -16.50
N ARG A 5 -6.37 5.28 -16.67
CA ARG A 5 -5.48 6.34 -17.16
C ARG A 5 -5.52 7.53 -16.21
N ILE A 6 -4.35 7.94 -15.71
CA ILE A 6 -4.19 9.09 -14.80
C ILE A 6 -3.45 10.19 -15.56
N TYR A 7 -4.03 11.39 -15.59
CA TYR A 7 -3.48 12.56 -16.24
C TYR A 7 -3.22 13.67 -15.22
N LEU A 8 -2.14 14.44 -15.43
CA LEU A 8 -1.79 15.66 -14.71
C LEU A 8 -1.59 16.77 -15.76
N ASN A 9 -2.44 17.79 -15.78
CA ASN A 9 -2.45 18.84 -16.83
C ASN A 9 -2.38 18.27 -18.25
N ASP A 10 -3.23 17.28 -18.54
CA ASP A 10 -3.30 16.58 -19.84
C ASP A 10 -2.12 15.67 -20.17
N GLU A 11 -1.06 15.66 -19.36
CA GLU A 11 0.05 14.73 -19.48
C GLU A 11 -0.31 13.38 -18.85
N LEU A 12 -0.18 12.29 -19.63
CA LEU A 12 -0.43 10.93 -19.15
C LEU A 12 0.68 10.50 -18.18
N GLN A 13 0.32 10.31 -16.91
CA GLN A 13 1.23 9.89 -15.84
C GLN A 13 1.26 8.36 -15.68
N CYS A 14 0.14 7.70 -15.94
CA CYS A 14 0.01 6.25 -15.80
C CYS A 14 -1.09 5.71 -16.70
N SER A 15 -0.82 4.59 -17.39
CA SER A 15 -1.81 3.76 -18.10
C SER A 15 -1.62 2.32 -17.65
N THR A 16 -2.62 1.71 -17.03
CA THR A 16 -2.46 0.38 -16.45
C THR A 16 -3.78 -0.35 -16.22
N THR A 17 -3.75 -1.68 -16.24
CA THR A 17 -4.83 -2.53 -15.70
C THR A 17 -4.62 -2.88 -14.22
N SER A 18 -3.47 -2.51 -13.63
CA SER A 18 -3.15 -2.75 -12.23
C SER A 18 -3.75 -1.66 -11.34
N GLN A 19 -4.74 -2.03 -10.54
CA GLN A 19 -5.43 -1.10 -9.66
C GLN A 19 -4.50 -0.47 -8.59
N PRO A 20 -3.59 -1.21 -7.91
CA PRO A 20 -2.65 -0.60 -6.97
C PRO A 20 -1.73 0.43 -7.64
N LEU A 21 -1.30 0.17 -8.88
CA LEU A 21 -0.47 1.10 -9.64
C LEU A 21 -1.25 2.36 -10.04
N ALA A 22 -2.52 2.20 -10.44
CA ALA A 22 -3.41 3.33 -10.72
C ALA A 22 -3.65 4.19 -9.47
N GLN A 23 -3.91 3.55 -8.32
CA GLN A 23 -4.05 4.24 -7.02
C GLN A 23 -2.78 5.01 -6.65
N ALA A 24 -1.61 4.39 -6.81
CA ALA A 24 -0.34 5.05 -6.52
C ALA A 24 -0.10 6.27 -7.43
N ALA A 25 -0.44 6.18 -8.72
CA ALA A 25 -0.36 7.29 -9.66
C ALA A 25 -1.32 8.41 -9.28
N TRP A 26 -2.59 8.10 -8.98
CA TRP A 26 -3.57 9.07 -8.50
C TRP A 26 -3.10 9.80 -7.25
N HIS A 27 -2.71 9.07 -6.20
CA HIS A 27 -2.24 9.67 -4.94
C HIS A 27 -1.01 10.56 -5.11
N ARG A 28 -0.15 10.27 -6.10
CA ARG A 28 1.03 11.09 -6.40
C ARG A 28 0.64 12.35 -7.17
N SER A 29 -0.18 12.22 -8.21
CA SER A 29 -0.65 13.35 -9.01
C SER A 29 -1.52 14.30 -8.21
N SER A 30 -2.38 13.78 -7.33
CA SER A 30 -3.31 14.57 -6.52
C SER A 30 -2.62 15.47 -5.49
N ARG A 31 -1.35 15.22 -5.17
CA ARG A 31 -0.55 16.00 -4.23
C ARG A 31 0.62 16.75 -4.89
N ASP A 32 0.62 16.83 -6.21
CA ASP A 32 1.68 17.51 -6.95
C ASP A 32 1.65 19.02 -6.67
N ARG A 33 2.68 19.50 -5.97
CA ARG A 33 2.79 20.90 -5.51
C ARG A 33 2.77 21.89 -6.66
N LYS A 34 3.54 21.62 -7.72
CA LYS A 34 3.66 22.52 -8.87
C LYS A 34 2.32 22.70 -9.58
N THR A 35 1.57 21.61 -9.72
CA THR A 35 0.24 21.66 -10.35
C THR A 35 -0.77 22.37 -9.45
N ALA A 36 -0.71 22.15 -8.14
CA ALA A 36 -1.58 22.84 -7.17
C ALA A 36 -1.36 24.37 -7.23
N GLU A 37 -0.11 24.82 -7.27
CA GLU A 37 0.24 26.26 -7.33
C GLU A 37 -0.19 26.94 -8.64
N ASN A 38 -0.23 26.19 -9.75
CA ASN A 38 -0.60 26.71 -11.07
C ASN A 38 -2.08 26.49 -11.43
N ALA A 39 -2.94 26.15 -10.45
CA ALA A 39 -4.35 25.85 -10.66
C ALA A 39 -4.61 24.77 -11.73
N GLY A 40 -3.70 23.80 -11.84
CA GLY A 40 -3.81 22.70 -12.78
C GLY A 40 -4.81 21.62 -12.32
N LEU A 41 -4.90 20.52 -13.09
CA LEU A 41 -5.90 19.48 -12.89
C LEU A 41 -5.31 18.07 -12.92
N VAL A 42 -5.91 17.20 -12.11
CA VAL A 42 -5.69 15.75 -12.14
C VAL A 42 -6.96 15.09 -12.65
N ARG A 43 -6.84 14.17 -13.59
CA ARG A 43 -7.97 13.44 -14.20
C ARG A 43 -7.73 11.95 -14.16
N MET A 44 -8.77 11.18 -13.83
CA MET A 44 -8.78 9.73 -13.92
C MET A 44 -9.83 9.27 -14.90
N GLN A 45 -9.41 8.42 -15.85
CA GLN A 45 -10.29 7.70 -16.75
C GLN A 45 -10.22 6.21 -16.50
N VAL A 46 -11.33 5.52 -16.72
CA VAL A 46 -11.43 4.06 -16.77
C VAL A 46 -12.04 3.68 -18.11
N GLY A 47 -11.24 3.05 -18.98
CA GLY A 47 -11.57 2.91 -20.39
C GLY A 47 -11.73 4.28 -21.05
N ASN A 48 -12.91 4.59 -21.56
CA ASN A 48 -13.22 5.89 -22.19
C ASN A 48 -14.04 6.81 -21.26
N THR A 49 -14.26 6.42 -20.01
CA THR A 49 -15.11 7.14 -19.07
C THR A 49 -14.25 7.98 -18.14
N LEU A 50 -14.51 9.28 -18.06
CA LEU A 50 -13.96 10.13 -17.01
C LEU A 50 -14.63 9.76 -15.67
N VAL A 51 -13.83 9.30 -14.73
CA VAL A 51 -14.31 8.89 -13.39
C VAL A 51 -14.15 10.02 -12.39
N ALA A 52 -13.06 10.78 -12.48
CA ALA A 52 -12.82 11.92 -11.60
C ALA A 52 -11.94 12.97 -12.25
N GLU A 53 -12.15 14.22 -11.83
CA GLU A 53 -11.36 15.40 -12.15
C GLU A 53 -11.32 16.29 -10.92
N MET A 54 -10.13 16.79 -10.57
CA MET A 54 -9.97 17.68 -9.42
C MET A 54 -8.72 18.55 -9.51
N HIS A 55 -8.70 19.63 -8.73
CA HIS A 55 -7.48 20.42 -8.49
C HIS A 55 -6.63 19.75 -7.40
N PRO A 56 -5.36 19.43 -7.65
CA PRO A 56 -4.49 18.84 -6.64
C PRO A 56 -4.31 19.78 -5.44
N GLU A 57 -4.11 19.19 -4.26
CA GLU A 57 -3.79 19.92 -3.03
C GLU A 57 -2.35 19.62 -2.63
N ALA A 58 -1.53 20.67 -2.44
CA ALA A 58 -0.12 20.47 -2.10
C ALA A 58 0.02 19.62 -0.82
N ASP A 59 0.86 18.59 -0.90
CA ASP A 59 1.23 17.70 0.22
C ASP A 59 0.07 16.87 0.83
N ALA A 60 -1.16 17.03 0.37
CA ALA A 60 -2.31 16.24 0.77
C ALA A 60 -2.69 15.24 -0.32
N GLY A 61 -2.48 13.94 -0.05
CA GLY A 61 -2.99 12.88 -0.92
C GLY A 61 -4.51 12.84 -0.88
N GLN A 62 -5.14 12.71 -2.04
CA GLN A 62 -6.60 12.69 -2.17
C GLN A 62 -7.11 11.26 -2.19
N PRO A 63 -8.31 10.99 -1.65
CA PRO A 63 -8.84 9.64 -1.63
C PRO A 63 -8.97 9.08 -3.05
N TRP A 64 -8.86 7.76 -3.17
CA TRP A 64 -9.12 7.08 -4.42
C TRP A 64 -10.58 7.32 -4.87
N PRO A 65 -10.82 7.80 -6.10
CA PRO A 65 -12.13 8.30 -6.48
C PRO A 65 -13.09 7.21 -7.00
N ASP A 66 -12.60 6.02 -7.38
CA ASP A 66 -13.50 4.90 -7.72
C ASP A 66 -13.91 4.12 -6.47
N GLY A 67 -14.99 4.55 -5.83
CA GLY A 67 -15.55 3.93 -4.62
C GLY A 67 -16.13 2.53 -4.81
N ARG A 68 -16.18 2.00 -6.04
CA ARG A 68 -16.65 0.63 -6.31
C ARG A 68 -15.55 -0.41 -6.14
N GLU A 69 -14.30 0.03 -6.19
CA GLU A 69 -13.13 -0.83 -6.28
C GLU A 69 -12.33 -0.84 -4.97
N HIS A 70 -11.55 -1.91 -4.76
CA HIS A 70 -10.82 -2.13 -3.51
C HIS A 70 -9.69 -1.12 -3.30
N GLN A 71 -9.75 -0.28 -2.27
CA GLN A 71 -8.62 0.60 -1.93
C GLN A 71 -7.52 -0.18 -1.22
N VAL A 72 -6.28 -0.05 -1.71
CA VAL A 72 -5.10 -0.70 -1.12
C VAL A 72 -5.00 -0.29 0.34
N ASN A 73 -4.88 -1.27 1.23
CA ASN A 73 -4.83 -1.08 2.68
C ASN A 73 -3.65 -1.83 3.31
N LEU A 74 -3.54 -1.75 4.63
CA LEU A 74 -2.42 -2.37 5.37
C LEU A 74 -2.34 -3.89 5.23
N ASN A 75 -3.46 -4.58 5.02
CA ASN A 75 -3.45 -6.02 4.82
C ASN A 75 -2.79 -6.39 3.50
N ASP A 76 -3.04 -5.62 2.42
CA ASP A 76 -2.40 -5.83 1.12
C ASP A 76 -0.87 -5.60 1.20
N VAL A 77 -0.46 -4.60 1.98
CA VAL A 77 0.96 -4.33 2.28
C VAL A 77 1.58 -5.47 3.07
N LEU A 78 0.89 -5.95 4.11
CA LEU A 78 1.36 -7.04 4.94
C LEU A 78 1.50 -8.35 4.15
N ASP A 79 0.55 -8.66 3.26
CA ASP A 79 0.61 -9.84 2.40
C ASP A 79 1.85 -9.80 1.51
N SER A 80 2.10 -8.65 0.88
CA SER A 80 3.28 -8.43 0.04
C SER A 80 4.59 -8.52 0.85
N LEU A 81 4.60 -7.95 2.05
CA LEU A 81 5.76 -7.97 2.94
C LEU A 81 6.08 -9.38 3.43
N LEU A 82 5.07 -10.13 3.88
CA LEU A 82 5.30 -11.50 4.36
C LEU A 82 5.73 -12.43 3.24
N LEU A 83 5.20 -12.27 2.02
CA LEU A 83 5.67 -13.00 0.85
C LEU A 83 7.15 -12.69 0.55
N LEU A 84 7.53 -11.40 0.60
CA LEU A 84 8.91 -10.96 0.40
C LEU A 84 9.85 -11.57 1.46
N LEU A 85 9.44 -11.56 2.72
CA LEU A 85 10.21 -12.14 3.84
C LEU A 85 10.36 -13.66 3.72
N GLN A 86 9.28 -14.36 3.34
CA GLN A 86 9.33 -15.79 3.07
C GLN A 86 10.32 -16.14 1.93
N HIS A 87 10.35 -15.34 0.86
CA HIS A 87 11.32 -15.50 -0.21
C HIS A 87 12.78 -15.28 0.24
N ASP A 88 12.98 -14.47 1.27
CA ASP A 88 14.27 -14.23 1.91
C ASP A 88 14.60 -15.24 3.02
N GLY A 89 13.78 -16.29 3.18
CA GLY A 89 14.03 -17.39 4.13
C GLY A 89 13.43 -17.19 5.53
N TRP A 90 12.61 -16.16 5.74
CA TRP A 90 11.93 -15.92 7.00
C TRP A 90 10.61 -16.68 7.08
N ASP A 91 10.59 -17.77 7.85
CA ASP A 91 9.36 -18.45 8.21
C ASP A 91 8.64 -17.78 9.40
N HIS A 92 7.44 -18.24 9.73
CA HIS A 92 6.64 -17.66 10.82
C HIS A 92 7.33 -17.77 12.17
N ALA A 93 8.10 -18.83 12.41
CA ALA A 93 8.80 -19.03 13.68
C ALA A 93 9.97 -18.04 13.84
N ALA A 94 10.72 -17.82 12.76
CA ALA A 94 11.80 -16.85 12.70
C ALA A 94 11.28 -15.42 12.89
N LEU A 95 10.17 -15.06 12.25
CA LEU A 95 9.54 -13.74 12.41
C LEU A 95 9.03 -13.52 13.84
N ALA A 96 8.34 -14.50 14.42
CA ALA A 96 7.86 -14.43 15.80
C ALA A 96 9.01 -14.31 16.80
N LYS A 97 10.10 -15.04 16.56
CA LYS A 97 11.32 -14.95 17.36
C LYS A 97 11.94 -13.55 17.26
N ALA A 98 12.13 -13.04 16.05
CA ALA A 98 12.71 -11.71 15.82
C ALA A 98 11.91 -10.62 16.53
N GLN A 99 10.57 -10.63 16.41
CA GLN A 99 9.73 -9.66 17.12
C GLN A 99 9.83 -9.80 18.65
N SER A 100 9.87 -11.03 19.16
CA SER A 100 10.03 -11.29 20.59
C SER A 100 11.39 -10.81 21.11
N ASP A 101 12.47 -11.05 20.38
CA ASP A 101 13.81 -10.58 20.71
C ASP A 101 13.92 -9.04 20.61
N TYR A 102 13.10 -8.42 19.76
CA TYR A 102 12.97 -6.97 19.64
C TYR A 102 12.09 -6.35 20.74
N GLY A 103 11.43 -7.17 21.56
CA GLY A 103 10.65 -6.76 22.74
C GLY A 103 9.13 -6.85 22.58
N LEU A 104 8.61 -7.26 21.42
CA LEU A 104 7.19 -7.52 21.21
C LEU A 104 6.92 -9.03 21.31
N LYS A 105 6.41 -9.47 22.46
CA LYS A 105 6.10 -10.89 22.71
C LYS A 105 5.13 -11.42 21.66
N THR A 106 5.64 -12.28 20.78
CA THR A 106 4.92 -12.80 19.62
C THR A 106 5.17 -14.28 19.45
N ASP A 107 4.12 -15.06 19.20
CA ASP A 107 4.22 -16.46 18.81
C ASP A 107 3.99 -16.68 17.31
N ALA A 108 4.39 -17.85 16.80
CA ALA A 108 4.26 -18.18 15.38
C ALA A 108 2.80 -18.25 14.92
N GLN A 109 1.86 -18.55 15.82
CA GLN A 109 0.43 -18.62 15.50
C GLN A 109 -0.13 -17.21 15.27
N GLN A 110 0.34 -16.21 16.01
CA GLN A 110 0.00 -14.80 15.78
C GLN A 110 0.48 -14.36 14.39
N ILE A 111 1.69 -14.72 13.97
CA ILE A 111 2.19 -14.43 12.61
C ILE A 111 1.38 -15.17 11.55
N ALA A 112 1.05 -16.44 11.77
CA ALA A 112 0.24 -17.22 10.83
C ALA A 112 -1.19 -16.65 10.68
N ALA A 113 -1.78 -16.15 11.78
CA ALA A 113 -3.09 -15.51 11.75
C ALA A 113 -3.10 -14.24 10.88
N LEU A 114 -1.95 -13.55 10.75
CA LEU A 114 -1.79 -12.40 9.87
C LEU A 114 -1.86 -12.76 8.38
N GLN A 115 -1.72 -14.03 7.97
CA GLN A 115 -1.82 -14.44 6.56
C GLN A 115 -3.20 -15.00 6.18
N GLN A 116 -4.16 -15.01 7.11
CA GLN A 116 -5.48 -15.57 6.82
C GLN A 116 -6.17 -14.77 5.72
N THR A 117 -6.57 -15.48 4.66
CA THR A 117 -7.16 -14.92 3.44
C THR A 117 -8.60 -14.45 3.65
N GLU A 118 -9.28 -14.95 4.68
CA GLU A 118 -10.64 -14.51 5.02
C GLU A 118 -10.60 -13.14 5.69
N ARG A 119 -10.93 -12.08 4.92
CA ARG A 119 -11.00 -10.68 5.39
C ARG A 119 -11.77 -10.49 6.70
N ASN A 120 -12.77 -11.33 6.98
CA ASN A 120 -13.61 -11.24 8.18
C ASN A 120 -13.03 -11.95 9.42
N ARG A 121 -11.91 -12.67 9.29
CA ARG A 121 -11.25 -13.39 10.39
C ARG A 121 -9.83 -12.91 10.68
N ARG A 122 -9.29 -12.03 9.84
CA ARG A 122 -7.96 -11.46 10.04
C ARG A 122 -8.01 -10.46 11.20
N PRO A 123 -7.09 -10.56 12.18
CA PRO A 123 -6.97 -9.54 13.21
C PRO A 123 -6.64 -8.19 12.56
N ALA A 124 -7.19 -7.10 13.11
CA ALA A 124 -6.84 -5.75 12.65
C ALA A 124 -5.36 -5.50 12.94
N ILE A 125 -4.55 -5.31 11.90
CA ILE A 125 -3.15 -4.94 12.04
C ILE A 125 -2.98 -3.42 12.04
N SER A 126 -2.16 -2.92 12.95
CA SER A 126 -1.79 -1.51 13.01
C SER A 126 -0.53 -1.21 12.19
N VAL A 127 -0.36 0.07 11.82
CA VAL A 127 0.89 0.55 11.20
C VAL A 127 2.09 0.29 12.10
N ALA A 128 1.90 0.37 13.42
CA ALA A 128 2.96 0.13 14.41
C ALA A 128 3.44 -1.33 14.38
N GLU A 129 2.53 -2.30 14.29
CA GLU A 129 2.90 -3.72 14.20
C GLU A 129 3.67 -4.05 12.92
N VAL A 130 3.25 -3.48 11.78
CA VAL A 130 4.00 -3.62 10.52
C VAL A 130 5.40 -3.01 10.65
N LYS A 131 5.53 -1.83 11.26
CA LYS A 131 6.83 -1.19 11.48
C LYS A 131 7.74 -2.02 12.39
N VAL A 132 7.21 -2.53 13.51
CA VAL A 132 7.96 -3.38 14.44
C VAL A 132 8.39 -4.70 13.79
N LEU A 133 7.54 -5.31 12.94
CA LEU A 133 7.93 -6.49 12.16
C LEU A 133 9.16 -6.20 11.28
N ILE A 134 9.13 -5.10 10.54
CA ILE A 134 10.24 -4.69 9.67
C ILE A 134 11.51 -4.42 10.49
N ASP A 135 11.39 -3.65 11.56
CA ASP A 135 12.54 -3.29 12.41
C ASP A 135 13.17 -4.50 13.08
N ALA A 136 12.35 -5.45 13.55
CA ALA A 136 12.83 -6.69 14.14
C ALA A 136 13.65 -7.52 13.16
N VAL A 137 13.16 -7.68 11.91
CA VAL A 137 13.89 -8.38 10.85
C VAL A 137 15.20 -7.66 10.52
N LEU A 138 15.17 -6.34 10.38
CA LEU A 138 16.37 -5.55 10.08
C LEU A 138 17.41 -5.65 11.20
N ALA A 139 16.99 -5.63 12.46
CA ALA A 139 17.88 -5.77 13.61
C ALA A 139 18.57 -7.13 13.64
N GLU A 140 17.85 -8.21 13.34
CA GLU A 140 18.45 -9.55 13.24
C GLU A 140 19.41 -9.67 12.06
N LYS A 141 19.07 -9.10 10.90
CA LYS A 141 19.98 -9.04 9.73
C LYS A 141 21.27 -8.26 9.99
N GLN A 142 21.26 -7.32 10.94
CA GLN A 142 22.46 -6.55 11.33
C GLN A 142 23.31 -7.27 12.38
N ARG A 143 22.73 -8.25 13.10
CA ARG A 143 23.43 -9.05 14.12
C ARG A 143 24.16 -10.25 13.51
N GLY A 144 23.67 -10.77 12.39
CA GLY A 144 24.32 -11.83 11.59
C GLY A 144 25.29 -11.27 10.55
#